data_AF-A0A958IQN6-F1
#
_entry.id   AF-A0A958IQN6-F1
#
_cell.length_a   1.000
_cell.length_b   1.000
_cell.length_c   1.000
_cell.angle_alpha   90.00
_cell.angle_beta   90.00
_cell.angle_gamma   90.00
#
_symmetry.space_group_name_H-M   'P 1'
#
loop_
_entity.id
_entity.type
_entity.pdbx_description
1 polymer ?
#
loop_
_entity_poly.entity_id
_entity_poly.type
_entity_poly.pdbx_seq_one_letter_code
_entity_poly.pdbx_strand_id
1 'polypeptide(L)'
;TNLAVVHAVCDALDELRPDKNAPSRRELITFVKDRPGHDFRYAIDFSKLHQALGWSPAESFESGILKTVRWYLDNEAWVERVKSGAYQQWIREQYNS
;
A
#
# COMPACT_ATOMS: atom_id res chain seq x y z
N THR A 1 -10.40 5.83 -2.82
CA THR A 1 -9.84 6.84 -1.89
C THR A 1 -8.57 6.28 -1.26
N ASN A 2 -7.75 7.09 -0.60
CA ASN A 2 -6.56 6.57 0.11
C ASN A 2 -6.96 5.52 1.17
N LEU A 3 -8.07 5.75 1.89
CA LEU A 3 -8.59 4.81 2.89
C LEU A 3 -8.99 3.45 2.28
N ALA A 4 -9.57 3.44 1.07
CA ALA A 4 -9.91 2.18 0.39
C ALA A 4 -8.68 1.33 0.05
N VAL A 5 -7.54 1.97 -0.27
CA VAL A 5 -6.27 1.25 -0.48
C VAL A 5 -5.78 0.62 0.82
N VAL A 6 -5.84 1.36 1.93
CA VAL A 6 -5.45 0.85 3.25
C VAL A 6 -6.34 -0.34 3.66
N HIS A 7 -7.66 -0.24 3.47
CA HIS A 7 -8.58 -1.37 3.71
C HIS A 7 -8.22 -2.60 2.87
N ALA A 8 -7.93 -2.43 1.59
CA ALA A 8 -7.54 -3.54 0.71
C ALA A 8 -6.25 -4.24 1.19
N VAL A 9 -5.29 -3.48 1.74
CA VAL A 9 -4.07 -4.05 2.34
C VAL A 9 -4.39 -4.81 3.64
N CYS A 10 -5.23 -4.24 4.52
CA CYS A 10 -5.66 -4.90 5.75
C CYS A 10 -6.34 -6.25 5.45
N ASP A 11 -7.31 -6.25 4.53
CA ASP A 11 -8.07 -7.43 4.15
C ASP A 11 -7.17 -8.50 3.52
N ALA A 12 -6.30 -8.10 2.59
CA ALA A 12 -5.35 -9.02 1.96
C ALA A 12 -4.40 -9.66 2.98
N LEU A 13 -3.98 -8.93 4.02
CA LEU A 13 -3.15 -9.49 5.09
C LEU A 13 -3.94 -10.40 6.03
N ASP A 14 -5.19 -10.05 6.36
CA ASP A 14 -6.09 -10.90 7.16
C ASP A 14 -6.37 -12.23 6.42
N GLU A 15 -6.47 -12.21 5.09
CA GLU A 15 -6.61 -13.41 4.25
C GLU A 15 -5.32 -14.23 4.14
N LEU A 16 -4.19 -13.58 3.78
CA LEU A 16 -2.93 -14.29 3.48
C LEU A 16 -2.18 -14.75 4.73
N ARG A 17 -2.34 -14.04 5.85
CA ARG A 17 -1.68 -14.35 7.13
C ARG A 17 -2.65 -14.18 8.29
N PRO A 18 -3.68 -15.05 8.38
CA PRO A 18 -4.71 -14.93 9.40
C PRO A 18 -4.09 -15.11 10.80
N ASP A 19 -4.51 -14.26 11.73
CA ASP A 19 -4.22 -14.42 13.15
C ASP A 19 -5.54 -14.44 13.91
N LYS A 20 -5.93 -15.62 14.40
CA LYS A 20 -7.23 -15.83 15.05
C LYS A 20 -7.35 -15.14 16.39
N ASN A 21 -6.24 -14.69 16.97
CA ASN A 21 -6.20 -14.05 18.28
C ASN A 21 -6.03 -12.53 18.17
N ALA A 22 -5.78 -12.01 16.96
CA ALA A 22 -5.65 -10.59 16.72
C ALA A 22 -6.99 -9.98 16.26
N PRO A 23 -7.26 -8.71 16.62
CA PRO A 23 -8.33 -7.95 15.97
C PRO A 23 -8.08 -7.81 14.47
N SER A 24 -9.09 -7.38 13.72
CA SER A 24 -8.89 -7.07 12.30
C SER A 24 -7.81 -6.02 12.14
N ARG A 25 -6.96 -6.17 11.12
CA ARG A 25 -5.89 -5.19 10.83
C ARG A 25 -6.43 -3.80 10.54
N ARG A 26 -7.71 -3.67 10.20
CA ARG A 26 -8.38 -2.36 10.06
C ARG A 26 -8.45 -1.59 11.38
N GLU A 27 -8.43 -2.26 12.53
CA GLU A 27 -8.42 -1.62 13.85
C GLU A 27 -7.10 -0.90 14.16
N LEU A 28 -6.04 -1.16 13.39
CA LEU A 28 -4.75 -0.46 13.50
C LEU A 28 -4.75 0.90 12.78
N ILE A 29 -5.81 1.23 12.03
CA ILE A 29 -5.89 2.48 11.27
C ILE A 29 -6.00 3.65 12.23
N THR A 30 -5.06 4.59 12.12
CA THR A 30 -5.04 5.83 12.90
C THR A 30 -5.06 7.03 11.95
N PHE A 31 -5.97 7.97 12.16
CA PHE A 31 -5.97 9.23 11.43
C PHE A 31 -4.96 10.18 12.04
N VAL A 32 -4.12 10.77 11.18
CA VAL A 32 -3.08 11.74 11.57
C VAL A 32 -3.34 13.08 10.89
N LYS A 33 -2.57 14.10 11.28
CA LYS A 33 -2.62 15.41 10.64
C LYS A 33 -2.36 15.26 9.13
N ASP A 34 -3.18 15.94 8.33
CA ASP A 34 -3.04 15.89 6.87
C ASP A 34 -1.74 16.55 6.38
N ARG A 35 -1.26 16.13 5.21
CA ARG A 35 -0.04 16.65 4.60
C ARG A 35 -0.25 18.11 4.16
N PRO A 36 0.68 19.04 4.47
CA PRO A 36 0.66 20.37 3.86
C PRO A 36 0.65 20.28 2.32
N GLY A 37 -0.28 20.97 1.67
CA GLY A 37 -0.41 20.95 0.20
C GLY A 37 -0.84 19.58 -0.35
N HIS A 38 -1.80 18.92 0.29
CA HIS A 38 -2.32 17.65 -0.20
C HIS A 38 -3.20 17.85 -1.46
N ASP A 39 -2.71 17.40 -2.61
CA ASP A 39 -3.53 17.24 -3.81
C ASP A 39 -4.49 16.07 -3.63
N PHE A 40 -5.80 16.34 -3.64
CA PHE A 40 -6.81 15.33 -3.29
C PHE A 40 -7.07 14.28 -4.37
N ARG A 41 -6.71 14.55 -5.63
CA ARG A 41 -7.05 13.67 -6.74
C ARG A 41 -6.02 13.74 -7.86
N TYR A 42 -5.48 12.56 -8.20
CA TYR A 42 -4.81 12.31 -9.46
C TYR A 42 -5.65 11.35 -10.31
N ALA A 43 -5.73 11.61 -11.60
CA ALA A 43 -6.35 10.73 -12.57
C ALA A 43 -5.60 10.89 -13.91
N ILE A 44 -5.31 9.77 -14.56
CA ILE A 44 -4.65 9.76 -15.87
C ILE A 44 -5.57 9.09 -16.89
N ASP A 45 -5.68 9.71 -18.05
CA ASP A 45 -6.31 9.12 -19.23
C ASP A 45 -5.24 8.41 -20.08
N PHE A 46 -5.35 7.08 -20.17
CA PHE A 46 -4.45 6.25 -20.96
C PHE A 46 -4.98 5.94 -22.38
N SER A 47 -6.09 6.55 -22.80
CA SER A 47 -6.76 6.26 -24.08
C SER A 47 -5.83 6.41 -25.29
N LYS A 48 -4.94 7.41 -25.28
CA LYS A 48 -3.95 7.59 -26.35
C LYS A 48 -3.01 6.40 -26.48
N LEU A 49 -2.54 5.87 -25.35
CA LEU A 49 -1.62 4.73 -25.30
C LEU A 49 -2.33 3.46 -25.80
N HIS A 50 -3.58 3.28 -25.39
CA HIS A 50 -4.42 2.18 -25.83
C HIS A 50 -4.69 2.22 -27.34
N GLN A 51 -5.10 3.36 -27.88
CA GLN A 51 -5.42 3.50 -29.30
C GLN A 51 -4.19 3.41 -30.20
N ALA A 52 -3.07 4.04 -29.80
CA ALA A 52 -1.89 4.12 -30.65
C ALA A 52 -1.04 2.83 -30.62
N LEU A 53 -0.98 2.16 -29.47
CA LEU A 53 -0.07 1.03 -29.25
C LEU A 53 -0.79 -0.27 -28.87
N GLY A 54 -2.11 -0.26 -28.76
CA GLY A 54 -2.88 -1.43 -28.30
C GLY A 54 -2.64 -1.79 -26.83
N TRP A 55 -2.04 -0.89 -26.05
CA TRP A 55 -1.68 -1.16 -24.66
C TRP A 55 -2.91 -1.17 -23.75
N SER A 56 -2.94 -2.12 -22.83
CA SER A 56 -3.90 -2.17 -21.73
C SER A 56 -3.19 -2.67 -20.47
N PRO A 57 -3.65 -2.28 -19.26
CA PRO A 57 -3.11 -2.85 -18.03
C PRO A 57 -3.36 -4.35 -17.99
N ALA A 58 -2.34 -5.11 -17.60
CA ALA A 58 -2.44 -6.56 -17.40
C ALA A 58 -3.06 -6.94 -16.05
N GLU A 59 -3.03 -6.02 -15.08
CA GLU A 59 -3.53 -6.21 -13.73
C GLU A 59 -4.68 -5.24 -13.44
N SER A 60 -5.67 -5.71 -12.69
CA SER A 60 -6.62 -4.85 -11.99
C SER A 60 -5.99 -4.35 -10.68
N PHE A 61 -6.67 -3.43 -10.00
CA PHE A 61 -6.23 -2.99 -8.68
C PHE A 61 -6.22 -4.14 -7.66
N GLU A 62 -7.27 -4.96 -7.66
CA GLU A 62 -7.48 -6.08 -6.73
C GLU A 62 -6.43 -7.18 -6.92
N SER A 63 -6.14 -7.54 -8.16
CA SER A 63 -5.11 -8.53 -8.47
C SER A 63 -3.71 -8.01 -8.15
N GLY A 64 -3.43 -6.75 -8.48
CA GLY A 64 -2.16 -6.11 -8.20
C GLY A 64 -1.86 -5.96 -6.70
N ILE A 65 -2.83 -5.51 -5.90
CA ILE A 65 -2.62 -5.29 -4.46
C ILE A 65 -2.40 -6.63 -3.73
N LEU A 66 -3.13 -7.69 -4.09
CA LEU A 66 -2.93 -9.03 -3.51
C LEU A 66 -1.54 -9.58 -3.83
N LYS A 67 -1.10 -9.47 -5.10
CA LYS A 67 0.26 -9.86 -5.52
C LYS A 67 1.32 -9.06 -4.78
N THR A 68 1.09 -7.77 -4.58
CA THR A 68 2.02 -6.89 -3.85
C THR A 68 2.16 -7.33 -2.40
N VAL A 69 1.04 -7.48 -1.67
CA VAL A 69 1.07 -7.93 -0.26
C VAL A 69 1.76 -9.28 -0.14
N ARG A 70 1.42 -10.24 -1.01
CA ARG A 70 2.07 -11.55 -1.05
C ARG A 70 3.58 -11.43 -1.28
N TRP A 71 4.01 -10.61 -2.23
CA TRP A 71 5.43 -10.41 -2.50
C TRP A 71 6.18 -9.92 -1.25
N TYR A 72 5.62 -8.98 -0.48
CA TYR A 72 6.25 -8.52 0.75
C TYR A 72 6.35 -9.62 1.83
N LEU A 73 5.32 -10.47 1.95
CA LEU A 73 5.34 -11.62 2.86
C LEU A 73 6.39 -12.66 2.45
N ASP A 74 6.56 -12.89 1.15
CA ASP A 74 7.51 -13.88 0.62
C ASP A 74 8.97 -13.36 0.60
N ASN A 75 9.20 -12.07 0.83
CA ASN A 75 10.51 -11.40 0.68
C ASN A 75 10.99 -10.68 1.95
N GLU A 76 10.73 -11.24 3.14
CA GLU A 76 11.14 -10.64 4.43
C GLU A 76 12.64 -10.29 4.49
N ALA A 77 13.52 -11.14 3.97
CA ALA A 77 14.97 -10.89 3.96
C ALA A 77 15.36 -9.65 3.11
N TRP A 78 14.59 -9.33 2.08
CA TRP A 78 14.77 -8.09 1.32
C TRP A 78 14.27 -6.89 2.13
N VAL A 79 13.10 -7.02 2.75
CA VAL A 79 12.48 -5.98 3.58
C VAL A 79 13.38 -5.56 4.73
N GLU A 80 13.96 -6.52 5.45
CA GLU A 80 14.87 -6.23 6.57
C GLU A 80 16.15 -5.53 6.13
N ARG A 81 16.67 -5.84 4.94
CA ARG A 81 17.85 -5.19 4.39
C ARG A 81 17.62 -3.71 4.07
N VAL A 82 16.43 -3.34 3.60
CA VAL A 82 16.12 -1.97 3.21
C VAL A 82 15.66 -1.10 4.39
N LYS A 83 15.24 -1.71 5.51
CA LYS A 83 14.89 -1.03 6.78
C LYS A 83 16.13 -0.61 7.58
N SER A 84 17.02 0.14 6.95
CA SER A 84 18.25 0.65 7.55
C SER A 84 18.00 1.60 8.74
N GLY A 85 19.07 1.95 9.48
CA GLY A 85 18.99 2.94 10.56
C GLY A 85 18.47 4.32 10.11
N ALA A 86 18.79 4.72 8.87
CA ALA A 86 18.29 5.97 8.29
C ALA A 86 16.77 5.93 8.06
N TYR A 87 16.22 4.78 7.64
CA TYR A 87 14.77 4.59 7.53
C TYR A 87 14.07 4.76 8.88
N GLN A 88 14.61 4.14 9.94
CA GLN A 88 14.05 4.26 11.29
C GLN A 88 14.11 5.70 11.83
N GLN A 89 15.20 6.42 11.55
CA GLN A 89 15.30 7.83 11.92
C GLN A 89 14.23 8.68 11.22
N TRP A 90 14.08 8.51 9.90
CA TRP A 90 13.06 9.23 9.13
C TRP A 90 11.64 8.97 9.65
N ILE A 91 11.30 7.71 9.98
CA ILE A 91 9.99 7.38 10.56
C ILE A 91 9.73 8.17 11.84
N ARG A 92 10.72 8.24 12.75
CA ARG A 92 10.57 9.01 13.99
C ARG A 92 10.37 10.50 13.73
N GLU A 93 11.14 11.08 12.82
CA GLU A 93 11.04 12.52 12.51
C GLU A 93 9.67 12.90 11.92
N GLN A 94 9.06 12.02 11.12
CA GLN A 94 7.80 12.31 10.44
C GLN A 94 6.54 11.87 11.21
N TYR A 95 6.66 10.82 12.04
CA TYR A 95 5.49 10.16 12.65
C TYR A 95 5.54 10.01 14.18
N ASN A 96 6.65 10.34 14.87
CA ASN A 96 6.60 10.45 16.33
C ASN A 96 5.94 11.78 16.71
N SER A 97 4.62 11.73 16.87
CA SER A 97 3.81 12.71 17.62
C SER A 97 3.14 11.98 18.77
#